data_AF-A0A1C6R8V0-F1
#
_entry.id   AF-A0A1C6R8V0-F1
#
_cell.length_a   1.000
_cell.length_b   1.000
_cell.length_c   1.000
_cell.angle_alpha   90.00
_cell.angle_beta   90.00
_cell.angle_gamma   90.00
#
_symmetry.space_group_name_H-M   'P 1'
#
loop_
_entity.id
_entity.type
_entity.pdbx_description
1 polymer ?
#
loop_
_entity_poly.entity_id
_entity_poly.type
_entity_poly.pdbx_seq_one_letter_code
_entity_poly.pdbx_strand_id
1 'polypeptide(L)'
;MPRDAQCQVETDGSALVRLTGWLDHTNAETVRSALLTRLGDHAGPVVVDLSELRITDPTARAVFSEVRRAVADWPAADLLVCDPAGGWTVDGAPVWPSPEVALAGLPSDGAVTADLPPSVGAARQARELVADGCARWGLPDLIEPGAIAVTEMVNNVVAHARTPMTVRLAPGHHVLRLAVRDHSPHTPRFSGVAPLTSAGGRGLLLIDTVSRRWGCTPLPEGKLVWAVLDGEDEAALAG
;
A
#
# COMPACT_ATOMS: atom_id res chain seq x y z
N MET A 1 35.67 20.44 -3.61
CA MET A 1 35.17 19.16 -4.15
C MET A 1 33.70 19.36 -4.48
N PRO A 2 33.21 19.02 -5.68
CA PRO A 2 31.78 19.08 -5.92
C PRO A 2 31.13 18.09 -4.97
N ARG A 3 30.10 18.52 -4.22
CA ARG A 3 29.26 17.58 -3.46
C ARG A 3 28.57 16.71 -4.51
N ASP A 4 29.00 15.46 -4.58
CA ASP A 4 28.41 14.44 -5.44
C ASP A 4 26.88 14.42 -5.24
N ALA A 5 26.15 14.31 -6.34
CA ALA A 5 24.71 14.53 -6.38
C ALA A 5 23.95 13.71 -5.32
N GLN A 6 22.97 14.36 -4.66
CA GLN A 6 22.05 13.71 -3.73
C GLN A 6 21.29 12.57 -4.42
N CYS A 7 20.83 11.59 -3.64
CA CYS A 7 20.06 10.45 -4.15
C CYS A 7 18.92 10.91 -5.07
N GLN A 8 18.90 10.39 -6.30
CA GLN A 8 17.83 10.62 -7.27
C GLN A 8 16.95 9.38 -7.38
N VAL A 9 15.66 9.59 -7.62
CA VAL A 9 14.67 8.53 -7.81
C VAL A 9 14.19 8.59 -9.25
N GLU A 10 14.63 7.65 -10.07
CA GLU A 10 14.22 7.53 -11.47
C GLU A 10 13.14 6.45 -11.61
N THR A 11 12.07 6.79 -12.33
CA THR A 11 10.94 5.89 -12.58
C THR A 11 10.54 5.98 -14.05
N ASP A 12 10.26 4.85 -14.70
CA ASP A 12 9.94 4.78 -16.14
C ASP A 12 8.49 4.31 -16.41
N GLY A 13 7.64 4.32 -15.39
CA GLY A 13 6.27 3.81 -15.47
C GLY A 13 6.14 2.31 -15.20
N SER A 14 7.23 1.56 -15.12
CA SER A 14 7.26 0.13 -14.76
C SER A 14 7.36 -0.12 -13.25
N ALA A 15 7.37 -1.39 -12.82
CA ALA A 15 7.64 -1.76 -11.44
C ALA A 15 9.06 -1.38 -10.96
N LEU A 16 9.96 -0.93 -11.84
CA LEU A 16 11.34 -0.61 -11.52
C LEU A 16 11.51 0.85 -11.06
N VAL A 17 12.25 1.03 -9.96
CA VAL A 17 12.75 2.32 -9.47
C VAL A 17 14.26 2.24 -9.41
N ARG A 18 14.96 3.15 -10.09
CA ARG A 18 16.41 3.23 -9.98
C ARG A 18 16.81 4.33 -9.00
N LEU A 19 17.65 3.98 -8.04
CA LEU A 19 18.25 4.94 -7.10
C LEU A 19 19.71 5.15 -7.45
N THR A 20 20.08 6.41 -7.71
CA THR A 20 21.44 6.79 -8.10
C THR A 20 21.99 7.86 -7.16
N GLY A 21 23.32 7.91 -6.99
CA GLY A 21 23.97 8.94 -6.17
C GLY A 21 24.17 8.51 -4.71
N TRP A 22 24.08 9.46 -3.78
CA TRP A 22 24.38 9.23 -2.35
C TRP A 22 23.15 9.30 -1.45
N LEU A 23 22.89 8.21 -0.72
CA LEU A 23 21.86 8.10 0.32
C LEU A 23 22.47 8.36 1.71
N ASP A 24 21.84 9.28 2.45
CA ASP A 24 22.19 9.65 3.82
C ASP A 24 20.93 10.05 4.63
N HIS A 25 21.10 10.37 5.91
CA HIS A 25 19.98 10.75 6.78
C HIS A 25 19.22 12.00 6.32
N THR A 26 19.83 12.87 5.50
CA THR A 26 19.20 14.12 5.03
C THR A 26 18.22 13.88 3.88
N ASN A 27 18.39 12.79 3.13
CA ASN A 27 17.54 12.46 1.98
C ASN A 27 16.78 11.13 2.10
N ALA A 28 17.01 10.35 3.16
CA ALA A 28 16.31 9.09 3.42
C ALA A 28 14.78 9.24 3.45
N GLU A 29 14.22 10.28 4.08
CA GLU A 29 12.75 10.48 4.10
C GLU A 29 12.18 10.81 2.71
N THR A 30 12.93 11.54 1.89
CA THR A 30 12.53 11.82 0.50
C THR A 30 12.48 10.53 -0.32
N VAL A 31 13.49 9.66 -0.18
CA VAL A 31 13.51 8.34 -0.82
C VAL A 31 12.36 7.48 -0.31
N ARG A 32 12.13 7.44 1.01
CA ARG A 32 11.01 6.73 1.63
C ARG A 32 9.67 7.15 1.04
N SER A 33 9.42 8.46 1.01
CA SER A 33 8.18 9.05 0.48
C SER A 33 7.99 8.73 -1.00
N ALA A 34 9.05 8.80 -1.81
CA ALA A 34 8.99 8.46 -3.23
C ALA A 34 8.66 6.98 -3.46
N LEU A 35 9.30 6.07 -2.71
CA LEU A 35 9.03 4.63 -2.80
C LEU A 35 7.59 4.29 -2.38
N LEU A 36 7.12 4.85 -1.27
CA LEU A 36 5.73 4.69 -0.81
C LEU A 36 4.72 5.21 -1.83
N THR A 37 5.02 6.34 -2.47
CA THR A 37 4.18 6.91 -3.55
C THR A 37 4.11 5.93 -4.71
N ARG A 38 5.27 5.41 -5.16
CA ARG A 38 5.34 4.44 -6.25
C ARG A 38 4.55 3.17 -5.94
N LEU A 39 4.71 2.60 -4.75
CA LEU A 39 3.94 1.44 -4.29
C LEU A 39 2.44 1.74 -4.22
N GLY A 40 2.08 2.96 -3.84
CA GLY A 40 0.69 3.41 -3.82
C GLY A 40 0.10 3.57 -5.22
N ASP A 41 0.91 3.84 -6.26
CA ASP A 41 0.46 4.08 -7.64
C ASP A 41 0.52 2.81 -8.50
N HIS A 42 1.42 1.89 -8.15
CA HIS A 42 1.63 0.65 -8.88
C HIS A 42 0.80 -0.50 -8.29
N ALA A 43 0.06 -1.21 -9.14
CA ALA A 43 -0.67 -2.42 -8.75
C ALA A 43 0.29 -3.61 -8.73
N GLY A 44 1.00 -3.78 -7.61
CA GLY A 44 1.95 -4.87 -7.44
C GLY A 44 3.25 -4.44 -6.77
N PRO A 45 4.20 -5.37 -6.66
CA PRO A 45 5.51 -5.12 -6.07
C PRO A 45 6.32 -4.12 -6.90
N VAL A 46 7.20 -3.39 -6.22
CA VAL A 46 8.15 -2.44 -6.81
C VAL A 46 9.56 -2.97 -6.57
N VAL A 47 10.36 -2.98 -7.63
CA VAL A 47 11.78 -3.35 -7.59
C VAL A 47 12.63 -2.10 -7.51
N VAL A 48 13.54 -2.05 -6.54
CA VAL A 48 14.50 -0.95 -6.40
C VAL A 48 15.88 -1.42 -6.83
N ASP A 49 16.43 -0.80 -7.87
CA ASP A 49 17.78 -1.03 -8.35
C ASP A 49 18.77 -0.12 -7.60
N LEU A 50 19.69 -0.75 -6.85
CA LEU A 50 20.70 -0.09 -6.03
C LEU A 50 22.10 -0.10 -6.67
N SER A 51 22.24 -0.54 -7.92
CA SER A 51 23.54 -0.70 -8.61
C SER A 51 24.40 0.57 -8.56
N GLU A 52 23.75 1.72 -8.70
CA GLU A 52 24.38 3.04 -8.73
C GLU A 52 24.18 3.85 -7.45
N LEU A 53 23.59 3.23 -6.41
CA LEU A 53 23.42 3.87 -5.12
C LEU A 53 24.67 3.66 -4.26
N ARG A 54 25.09 4.74 -3.59
CA ARG A 54 26.14 4.72 -2.58
C ARG A 54 25.58 5.25 -1.27
N ILE A 55 26.16 4.80 -0.16
CA ILE A 55 25.75 5.23 1.18
C ILE A 55 26.95 5.86 1.87
N THR A 56 26.73 7.03 2.49
CA THR A 56 27.68 7.64 3.42
C THR A 56 27.38 7.28 4.87
N ASP A 57 26.11 7.06 5.21
CA ASP A 57 25.63 6.72 6.55
C ASP A 57 24.92 5.35 6.56
N PRO A 58 25.52 4.31 7.14
CA PRO A 58 24.94 2.96 7.16
C PRO A 58 23.52 2.89 7.73
N THR A 59 23.13 3.82 8.60
CA THR A 59 21.77 3.85 9.17
C THR A 59 20.71 4.16 8.12
N ALA A 60 21.07 4.87 7.04
CA ALA A 60 20.14 5.21 5.96
C ALA A 60 19.66 3.96 5.19
N ARG A 61 20.31 2.79 5.32
CA ARG A 61 19.82 1.51 4.79
C ARG A 61 18.48 1.09 5.37
N ALA A 62 18.16 1.53 6.59
CA ALA A 62 16.93 1.16 7.29
C ALA A 62 15.68 1.53 6.47
N VAL A 63 15.77 2.58 5.64
CA VAL A 63 14.68 3.08 4.80
C VAL A 63 13.99 1.98 3.98
N PHE A 64 14.75 1.03 3.42
CA PHE A 64 14.18 -0.05 2.60
C PHE A 64 13.36 -1.03 3.45
N SER A 65 13.86 -1.39 4.63
CA SER A 65 13.14 -2.25 5.57
C SER A 65 11.91 -1.55 6.17
N GLU A 66 11.98 -0.24 6.37
CA GLU A 66 10.87 0.58 6.86
C GLU A 66 9.75 0.70 5.82
N VAL A 67 10.09 0.99 4.56
CA VAL A 67 9.13 1.02 3.45
C VAL A 67 8.46 -0.34 3.31
N ARG A 68 9.25 -1.42 3.28
CA ARG A 68 8.71 -2.78 3.16
C ARG A 68 7.75 -3.13 4.30
N ARG A 69 8.09 -2.77 5.53
CA ARG A 69 7.20 -2.95 6.69
C ARG A 69 5.92 -2.13 6.57
N ALA A 70 6.03 -0.88 6.09
CA ALA A 70 4.89 0.02 5.95
C ALA A 70 3.85 -0.46 4.93
N VAL A 71 4.27 -1.23 3.91
CA VAL A 71 3.39 -1.76 2.87
C VAL A 71 3.04 -3.24 3.03
N ALA A 72 3.48 -3.91 4.08
CA ALA A 72 3.29 -5.35 4.28
C ALA A 72 1.81 -5.79 4.29
N ASP A 73 0.90 -4.88 4.65
CA ASP A 73 -0.54 -5.11 4.69
C ASP A 73 -1.28 -4.50 3.49
N TRP A 74 -0.57 -3.86 2.56
CA TRP A 74 -1.18 -3.33 1.35
C TRP A 74 -1.47 -4.45 0.35
N PRO A 75 -2.57 -4.36 -0.42
CA PRO A 75 -2.90 -5.37 -1.42
C PRO A 75 -1.80 -5.49 -2.48
N ALA A 76 -1.19 -6.67 -2.57
CA ALA A 76 -0.18 -7.04 -3.56
C ALA A 76 1.08 -6.15 -3.61
N ALA A 77 1.33 -5.31 -2.61
CA ALA A 77 2.52 -4.48 -2.56
C ALA A 77 3.66 -5.21 -1.85
N ASP A 78 4.86 -5.15 -2.42
CA ASP A 78 6.11 -5.52 -1.75
C ASP A 78 7.23 -4.63 -2.32
N LEU A 79 8.29 -4.43 -1.53
CA LEU A 79 9.49 -3.73 -1.97
C LEU A 79 10.61 -4.77 -2.17
N LEU A 80 10.93 -5.03 -3.43
CA LEU A 80 12.05 -5.89 -3.81
C LEU A 80 13.29 -5.03 -4.04
N VAL A 81 14.45 -5.58 -3.70
CA VAL A 81 15.72 -4.86 -3.81
C VAL A 81 16.67 -5.63 -4.71
N CYS A 82 17.31 -4.94 -5.65
CA CYS A 82 18.29 -5.49 -6.56
C CYS A 82 19.65 -4.84 -6.37
N ASP A 83 20.69 -5.66 -6.29
CA ASP A 83 22.08 -5.23 -6.24
C ASP A 83 22.97 -6.27 -6.96
N PRO A 84 23.25 -6.07 -8.27
CA PRO A 84 24.08 -7.00 -9.04
C PRO A 84 25.55 -6.98 -8.61
N ALA A 85 26.03 -5.88 -8.02
CA ALA A 85 27.42 -5.75 -7.59
C ALA A 85 27.70 -6.59 -6.33
N GLY A 86 26.67 -6.86 -5.53
CA GLY A 86 26.79 -7.46 -4.22
C GLY A 86 27.39 -6.48 -3.21
N GLY A 87 26.90 -6.52 -1.97
CA GLY A 87 27.36 -5.64 -0.89
C GLY A 87 26.23 -4.92 -0.17
N TRP A 88 25.01 -5.01 -0.69
CA TRP A 88 23.82 -4.61 0.03
C TRP A 88 23.22 -5.75 0.86
N THR A 89 22.82 -5.41 2.07
CA THR A 89 21.96 -6.22 2.94
C THR A 89 20.80 -5.35 3.38
N VAL A 90 19.59 -5.89 3.31
CA VAL A 90 18.37 -5.21 3.75
C VAL A 90 17.67 -6.10 4.76
N ASP A 91 17.42 -5.59 5.96
CA ASP A 91 16.85 -6.38 7.03
C ASP A 91 15.47 -6.95 6.64
N GLY A 92 15.37 -8.27 6.78
CA GLY A 92 14.16 -9.03 6.47
C GLY A 92 13.88 -9.20 4.98
N ALA A 93 14.61 -8.55 4.07
CA ALA A 93 14.35 -8.60 2.63
C ALA A 93 15.48 -9.29 1.85
N PRO A 94 15.15 -10.20 0.90
CA PRO A 94 16.16 -10.73 -0.02
C PRO A 94 16.67 -9.60 -0.93
N VAL A 95 17.96 -9.68 -1.25
CA VAL A 95 18.58 -8.82 -2.27
C VAL A 95 18.83 -9.68 -3.50
N TRP A 96 18.23 -9.27 -4.61
CA TRP A 96 18.22 -10.03 -5.86
C TRP A 96 19.35 -9.58 -6.79
N PRO A 97 19.90 -10.48 -7.62
CA PRO A 97 20.97 -10.13 -8.54
C PRO A 97 20.50 -9.31 -9.75
N SER A 98 19.20 -9.36 -10.09
CA SER A 98 18.62 -8.52 -11.15
C SER A 98 17.11 -8.34 -10.97
N PRO A 99 16.50 -7.31 -11.59
CA PRO A 99 15.05 -7.09 -11.55
C PRO A 99 14.22 -8.24 -12.11
N GLU A 100 14.70 -8.88 -13.18
CA GLU A 100 14.00 -9.98 -13.84
C GLU A 100 13.88 -11.18 -12.91
N VAL A 101 14.95 -11.52 -12.17
CA VAL A 101 14.95 -12.61 -11.19
C VAL A 101 14.03 -12.27 -10.02
N ALA A 102 14.07 -11.02 -9.54
CA ALA A 102 13.22 -10.55 -8.47
C ALA A 102 11.73 -10.70 -8.81
N LEU A 103 11.35 -10.36 -10.04
CA LEU A 103 9.97 -10.44 -10.53
C LEU A 103 9.52 -11.87 -10.86
N ALA A 104 10.42 -12.71 -11.39
CA ALA A 104 10.08 -14.08 -11.78
C ALA A 104 9.70 -14.98 -10.58
N GLY A 105 10.19 -14.66 -9.38
CA GLY A 105 9.89 -15.43 -8.16
C GLY A 105 8.59 -15.04 -7.46
N LEU A 106 7.90 -14.00 -7.95
CA LEU A 106 6.70 -13.51 -7.29
C LEU A 106 5.49 -14.36 -7.64
N PRO A 107 4.64 -14.66 -6.65
CA PRO A 107 3.36 -15.27 -6.96
C PRO A 107 2.57 -14.32 -7.86
N SER A 108 1.91 -14.88 -8.88
CA SER A 108 0.95 -14.13 -9.69
C SER A 108 -0.33 -13.95 -8.87
N ASP A 109 -0.23 -13.21 -7.76
CA ASP A 109 -1.38 -12.98 -6.91
C ASP A 109 -2.37 -12.17 -7.71
N GLY A 110 -3.56 -12.75 -7.89
CA GLY A 110 -4.59 -12.30 -8.83
C GLY A 110 -5.30 -11.01 -8.41
N ALA A 111 -4.56 -10.08 -7.83
CA ALA A 111 -4.99 -8.80 -7.32
C ALA A 111 -5.82 -8.06 -8.37
N VAL A 112 -6.82 -7.32 -7.88
CA VAL A 112 -7.75 -6.59 -8.72
C VAL A 112 -7.68 -5.12 -8.34
N THR A 113 -7.61 -4.28 -9.36
CA THR A 113 -7.60 -2.82 -9.22
C THR A 113 -8.75 -2.23 -10.02
N ALA A 114 -9.42 -1.22 -9.46
CA ALA A 114 -10.42 -0.42 -10.16
C ALA A 114 -10.26 1.06 -9.82
N ASP A 115 -10.26 1.91 -10.85
CA ASP A 115 -10.31 3.35 -10.69
C ASP A 115 -11.76 3.84 -10.74
N LEU A 116 -12.20 4.52 -9.69
CA LEU A 116 -13.58 4.96 -9.51
C LEU A 116 -13.66 6.48 -9.38
N PRO A 117 -14.62 7.14 -10.05
CA PRO A 117 -14.89 8.56 -9.81
C PRO A 117 -15.60 8.76 -8.45
N PRO A 118 -15.48 9.94 -7.81
CA PRO A 118 -16.15 10.24 -6.54
C PRO A 118 -17.66 10.46 -6.74
N SER A 119 -18.40 9.36 -6.89
CA SER A 119 -19.81 9.36 -7.24
C SER A 119 -20.63 8.47 -6.31
N VAL A 120 -21.94 8.68 -6.27
CA VAL A 120 -22.89 7.84 -5.49
C VAL A 120 -22.82 6.36 -5.88
N GLY A 121 -22.40 6.06 -7.12
CA GLY A 121 -22.24 4.68 -7.60
C GLY A 121 -20.95 3.98 -7.17
N ALA A 122 -19.95 4.71 -6.67
CA ALA A 122 -18.62 4.18 -6.40
C ALA A 122 -18.64 3.06 -5.34
N ALA A 123 -19.40 3.23 -4.25
CA ALA A 123 -19.49 2.23 -3.19
C ALA A 123 -20.12 0.92 -3.70
N ARG A 124 -21.09 0.99 -4.61
CA ARG A 124 -21.68 -0.21 -5.24
C ARG A 124 -20.66 -0.95 -6.07
N GLN A 125 -19.93 -0.23 -6.93
CA GLN A 125 -18.89 -0.82 -7.79
C GLN A 125 -17.76 -1.45 -6.95
N ALA A 126 -17.37 -0.81 -5.85
CA ALA A 126 -16.36 -1.36 -4.96
C ALA A 126 -16.82 -2.64 -4.24
N ARG A 127 -18.10 -2.72 -3.83
CA ARG A 127 -18.68 -3.95 -3.27
C ARG A 127 -18.75 -5.08 -4.30
N GLU A 128 -19.10 -4.77 -5.55
CA GLU A 128 -19.09 -5.75 -6.65
C GLU A 128 -17.68 -6.29 -6.87
N LEU A 129 -16.66 -5.42 -6.83
CA LEU A 129 -15.25 -5.83 -6.91
C LEU A 129 -14.85 -6.81 -5.79
N VAL A 130 -15.29 -6.53 -4.55
CA VAL A 130 -15.06 -7.41 -3.40
C VAL A 130 -15.75 -8.75 -3.58
N ALA A 131 -17.03 -8.76 -3.93
CA ALA A 131 -17.79 -9.98 -4.12
C ALA A 131 -17.16 -10.87 -5.22
N ASP A 132 -16.84 -10.29 -6.37
CA ASP A 132 -16.22 -11.00 -7.49
C ASP A 132 -14.82 -11.52 -7.13
N GLY A 133 -14.00 -10.70 -6.46
CA GLY A 133 -12.67 -11.08 -6.00
C GLY A 133 -12.72 -12.25 -5.01
N CYS A 134 -13.51 -12.13 -3.94
CA CYS A 134 -13.68 -13.17 -2.94
C CYS A 134 -14.24 -14.47 -3.52
N ALA A 135 -15.23 -14.40 -4.42
CA ALA A 135 -15.75 -15.58 -5.09
C ALA A 135 -14.67 -16.29 -5.93
N ARG A 136 -13.87 -15.53 -6.69
CA ARG A 136 -12.75 -16.06 -7.48
C ARG A 136 -11.65 -16.69 -6.64
N TRP A 137 -11.38 -16.13 -5.46
CA TRP A 137 -10.31 -16.59 -4.57
C TRP A 137 -10.75 -17.63 -3.54
N GLY A 138 -12.04 -17.99 -3.50
CA GLY A 138 -12.57 -18.96 -2.55
C GLY A 138 -12.63 -18.43 -1.11
N LEU A 139 -12.96 -17.14 -0.94
CA LEU A 139 -13.07 -16.45 0.35
C LEU A 139 -14.51 -15.94 0.60
N PRO A 140 -15.54 -16.80 0.57
CA PRO A 140 -16.94 -16.38 0.64
C PRO A 140 -17.28 -15.64 1.95
N ASP A 141 -16.69 -16.06 3.07
CA ASP A 141 -16.93 -15.48 4.39
C ASP A 141 -16.43 -14.02 4.45
N LEU A 142 -15.46 -13.65 3.60
CA LEU A 142 -14.93 -12.29 3.56
C LEU A 142 -15.73 -11.32 2.66
N ILE A 143 -16.80 -11.77 2.00
CA ILE A 143 -17.62 -10.91 1.13
C ILE A 143 -18.32 -9.82 1.93
N GLU A 144 -19.00 -10.19 3.03
CA GLU A 144 -19.73 -9.24 3.87
C GLU A 144 -18.81 -8.24 4.60
N PRO A 145 -17.80 -8.68 5.38
CA PRO A 145 -16.88 -7.75 6.04
C PRO A 145 -16.10 -6.90 5.03
N GLY A 146 -15.73 -7.46 3.87
CA GLY A 146 -15.11 -6.70 2.78
C GLY A 146 -16.02 -5.63 2.19
N ALA A 147 -17.30 -5.94 1.99
CA ALA A 147 -18.28 -5.00 1.50
C ALA A 147 -18.51 -3.82 2.48
N ILE A 148 -18.49 -4.09 3.78
CA ILE A 148 -18.58 -3.07 4.83
C ILE A 148 -17.35 -2.17 4.79
N ALA A 149 -16.15 -2.76 4.89
CA ALA A 149 -14.91 -2.00 4.94
C ALA A 149 -14.74 -1.11 3.70
N VAL A 150 -14.93 -1.66 2.49
CA VAL A 150 -14.74 -0.90 1.25
C VAL A 150 -15.80 0.19 1.09
N THR A 151 -17.03 -0.02 1.55
CA THR A 151 -18.10 0.99 1.49
C THR A 151 -17.74 2.20 2.32
N GLU A 152 -17.28 2.01 3.55
CA GLU A 152 -16.90 3.11 4.44
C GLU A 152 -15.65 3.84 3.94
N MET A 153 -14.65 3.12 3.43
CA MET A 153 -13.47 3.74 2.81
C MET A 153 -13.85 4.60 1.60
N VAL A 154 -14.67 4.08 0.69
CA VAL A 154 -15.11 4.81 -0.51
C VAL A 154 -16.02 5.99 -0.15
N ASN A 155 -16.95 5.82 0.78
CA ASN A 155 -17.82 6.90 1.26
C ASN A 155 -17.01 8.05 1.86
N ASN A 156 -15.94 7.74 2.60
CA ASN A 156 -15.02 8.75 3.12
C ASN A 156 -14.36 9.55 2.00
N VAL A 157 -13.94 8.89 0.91
CA VAL A 157 -13.38 9.58 -0.25
C VAL A 157 -14.43 10.46 -0.92
N VAL A 158 -15.63 9.93 -1.19
CA VAL A 158 -16.73 10.68 -1.84
C VAL A 158 -17.16 11.89 -1.00
N ALA A 159 -17.27 11.75 0.32
CA ALA A 159 -17.74 12.82 1.20
C ALA A 159 -16.68 13.90 1.42
N HIS A 160 -15.42 13.50 1.61
CA HIS A 160 -14.36 14.37 2.13
C HIS A 160 -13.27 14.71 1.12
N ALA A 161 -12.73 13.73 0.40
CA ALA A 161 -11.61 13.94 -0.53
C ALA A 161 -12.08 14.47 -1.90
N ARG A 162 -13.20 13.94 -2.41
CA ARG A 162 -13.85 14.33 -3.68
C ARG A 162 -12.92 14.26 -4.90
N THR A 163 -12.04 13.27 -4.90
CA THR A 163 -11.10 12.97 -5.99
C THR A 163 -11.40 11.61 -6.61
N PRO A 164 -10.93 11.32 -7.84
CA PRO A 164 -10.82 9.95 -8.30
C PRO A 164 -10.10 9.09 -7.27
N MET A 165 -10.41 7.80 -7.22
CA MET A 165 -9.84 6.88 -6.25
C MET A 165 -9.49 5.56 -6.90
N THR A 166 -8.48 4.91 -6.36
CA THR A 166 -8.08 3.57 -6.78
C THR A 166 -8.41 2.59 -5.67
N VAL A 167 -9.27 1.60 -5.97
CA VAL A 167 -9.59 0.49 -5.08
C VAL A 167 -8.76 -0.71 -5.48
N ARG A 168 -8.08 -1.33 -4.52
CA ARG A 168 -7.26 -2.53 -4.73
C ARG A 168 -7.64 -3.64 -3.78
N LEU A 169 -7.64 -4.86 -4.28
CA LEU A 169 -7.91 -6.09 -3.53
C LEU A 169 -6.85 -7.12 -3.86
N ALA A 170 -6.37 -7.86 -2.87
CA ALA A 170 -5.45 -8.98 -3.08
C ALA A 170 -5.74 -10.10 -2.08
N PRO A 171 -5.69 -11.37 -2.53
CA PRO A 171 -5.87 -12.50 -1.65
C PRO A 171 -4.60 -12.77 -0.83
N GLY A 172 -4.78 -13.41 0.32
CA GLY A 172 -3.76 -14.13 1.06
C GLY A 172 -4.32 -15.48 1.52
N HIS A 173 -3.58 -16.19 2.37
CA HIS A 173 -4.08 -17.42 2.98
C HIS A 173 -5.19 -17.09 3.99
N HIS A 174 -6.46 -17.40 3.66
CA HIS A 174 -7.67 -17.05 4.43
C HIS A 174 -7.87 -15.55 4.71
N VAL A 175 -7.11 -14.69 4.01
CA VAL A 175 -7.06 -13.25 4.25
C VAL A 175 -7.45 -12.49 3.00
N LEU A 176 -8.18 -11.39 3.17
CA LEU A 176 -8.39 -10.38 2.14
C LEU A 176 -7.69 -9.08 2.55
N ARG A 177 -6.79 -8.59 1.69
CA ARG A 177 -6.26 -7.22 1.81
C ARG A 177 -7.03 -6.32 0.87
N LEU A 178 -7.49 -5.19 1.37
CA LEU A 178 -8.10 -4.14 0.57
C LEU A 178 -7.49 -2.78 0.86
N ALA A 179 -7.45 -1.92 -0.15
CA ALA A 179 -7.00 -0.54 -0.03
C ALA A 179 -7.80 0.40 -0.93
N VAL A 180 -8.00 1.63 -0.45
CA VAL A 180 -8.55 2.74 -1.22
C VAL A 180 -7.56 3.90 -1.13
N ARG A 181 -7.03 4.30 -2.28
CA ARG A 181 -6.20 5.51 -2.42
C ARG A 181 -7.04 6.65 -2.96
N ASP A 182 -6.98 7.79 -2.29
CA ASP A 182 -7.45 9.07 -2.84
C ASP A 182 -6.29 9.91 -3.37
N HIS A 183 -6.62 10.99 -4.07
CA HIS A 183 -5.63 11.96 -4.58
C HIS A 183 -5.83 13.36 -3.99
N SER A 184 -6.29 13.45 -2.74
CA SER A 184 -6.54 14.77 -2.13
C SER A 184 -5.23 15.38 -1.62
N PRO A 185 -4.87 16.62 -1.99
CA PRO A 185 -3.70 17.29 -1.43
C PRO A 185 -3.89 17.69 0.04
N HIS A 186 -5.10 17.50 0.59
CA HIS A 186 -5.40 17.82 1.97
C HIS A 186 -4.99 16.67 2.88
N THR A 187 -4.01 16.93 3.75
CA THR A 187 -3.67 16.01 4.85
C THR A 187 -4.92 15.72 5.67
N PRO A 188 -5.26 14.44 5.93
CA PRO A 188 -6.36 14.11 6.82
C PRO A 188 -6.12 14.78 8.16
N ARG A 189 -6.98 15.73 8.52
CA ARG A 189 -7.02 16.18 9.91
C ARG A 189 -7.65 15.04 10.71
N PHE A 190 -6.81 14.20 11.31
CA PHE A 190 -7.24 13.29 12.38
C PHE A 190 -7.71 14.16 13.55
N SER A 191 -8.98 14.55 13.54
CA SER A 191 -9.65 15.14 14.68
C SER A 191 -10.02 14.05 15.67
N GLY A 192 -9.03 13.30 16.17
CA GLY A 192 -9.21 12.17 17.10
C GLY A 192 -10.26 11.14 16.67
N VAL A 193 -10.79 10.40 17.64
CA VAL A 193 -12.03 9.63 17.46
C VAL A 193 -13.15 10.67 17.30
N ALA A 194 -13.64 10.85 16.08
CA ALA A 194 -14.84 11.63 15.87
C ALA A 194 -15.96 11.00 16.73
N PRO A 195 -16.77 11.79 17.47
CA PRO A 195 -17.79 11.25 18.36
C PRO A 195 -18.63 10.19 17.63
N LEU A 196 -19.03 9.11 18.32
CA LEU A 196 -19.88 8.04 17.79
C LEU A 196 -21.22 8.55 17.19
N THR A 197 -21.56 9.81 17.47
CA THR A 197 -22.73 10.54 16.99
C THR A 197 -22.49 11.29 15.68
N SER A 198 -21.25 11.39 15.21
CA SER A 198 -20.89 12.01 13.94
C SER A 198 -20.87 10.97 12.80
N ALA A 199 -21.32 11.36 11.61
CA ALA A 199 -21.37 10.47 10.45
C ALA A 199 -19.99 9.87 10.10
N GLY A 200 -18.90 10.65 10.24
CA GLY A 200 -17.53 10.20 9.97
C GLY A 200 -16.92 9.30 11.05
N GLY A 201 -17.39 9.39 12.30
CA GLY A 201 -16.89 8.56 13.41
C GLY A 201 -17.37 7.11 13.36
N ARG A 202 -18.56 6.88 12.79
CA ARG A 202 -19.13 5.53 12.66
C ARG A 202 -18.44 4.69 11.58
N GLY A 203 -18.03 5.31 10.47
CA GLY A 203 -17.38 4.58 9.38
C GLY A 203 -16.05 3.97 9.77
N LEU A 204 -15.23 4.69 10.55
CA LEU A 204 -13.98 4.13 11.08
C LEU A 204 -14.22 3.01 12.08
N LEU A 205 -15.26 3.10 12.92
CA LEU A 205 -15.64 2.02 13.83
C LEU A 205 -16.07 0.76 13.07
N LEU A 206 -16.82 0.91 11.97
CA LEU A 206 -17.24 -0.22 11.15
C LEU A 206 -16.03 -0.92 10.51
N ILE A 207 -15.07 -0.15 9.96
CA ILE A 207 -13.81 -0.71 9.45
C ILE A 207 -13.07 -1.44 10.57
N ASP A 208 -12.95 -0.83 11.75
CA ASP A 208 -12.29 -1.42 12.92
C ASP A 208 -12.94 -2.73 13.38
N THR A 209 -14.27 -2.81 13.33
CA THR A 209 -15.03 -3.99 13.78
C THR A 209 -14.85 -5.19 12.85
N VAL A 210 -14.73 -4.97 11.54
CA VAL A 210 -14.65 -6.06 10.55
C VAL A 210 -13.22 -6.42 10.17
N SER A 211 -12.23 -5.60 10.55
CA SER A 211 -10.85 -5.78 10.13
C SER A 211 -10.00 -6.31 11.27
N ARG A 212 -9.18 -7.33 10.97
CA ARG A 212 -8.12 -7.77 11.87
C ARG A 212 -7.15 -6.62 12.20
N ARG A 213 -6.77 -5.88 11.16
CA ARG A 213 -5.95 -4.67 11.24
C ARG A 213 -6.31 -3.73 10.10
N TRP A 214 -6.23 -2.43 10.33
CA TRP A 214 -6.39 -1.41 9.31
C TRP A 214 -5.48 -0.21 9.59
N GLY A 215 -5.28 0.62 8.59
CA GLY A 215 -4.45 1.81 8.73
C GLY A 215 -4.70 2.85 7.66
N CYS A 216 -4.08 4.02 7.86
CA CYS A 216 -4.10 5.13 6.93
C CYS A 216 -2.67 5.61 6.75
N THR A 217 -2.14 5.50 5.53
CA THR A 217 -0.80 5.96 5.18
C THR A 217 -0.90 7.24 4.35
N PRO A 218 -0.44 8.38 4.86
CA PRO A 218 -0.32 9.60 4.06
C PRO A 218 0.68 9.39 2.93
N LEU A 219 0.33 9.88 1.74
CA LEU A 219 1.19 9.96 0.58
C LEU A 219 1.32 11.44 0.16
N PRO A 220 2.35 11.84 -0.61
CA PRO A 220 2.52 13.22 -1.08
C PRO A 220 1.29 13.78 -1.81
N GLU A 221 0.55 12.93 -2.53
CA GLU A 221 -0.66 13.29 -3.28
C GLU A 221 -1.86 12.46 -2.81
N GLY A 222 -2.22 12.57 -1.53
CA GLY A 222 -3.38 11.88 -0.97
C GLY A 222 -3.06 10.98 0.20
N LYS A 223 -3.86 9.94 0.34
CA LYS A 223 -3.62 8.88 1.33
C LYS A 223 -4.09 7.55 0.79
N LEU A 224 -3.56 6.50 1.38
CA LEU A 224 -4.03 5.13 1.18
C LEU A 224 -4.59 4.62 2.51
N VAL A 225 -5.88 4.33 2.53
CA VAL A 225 -6.54 3.62 3.64
C VAL A 225 -6.57 2.15 3.29
N TRP A 226 -6.17 1.27 4.20
CA TRP A 226 -6.08 -0.16 3.96
C TRP A 226 -6.65 -0.95 5.12
N ALA A 227 -7.11 -2.16 4.84
CA ALA A 227 -7.57 -3.13 5.83
C ALA A 227 -7.17 -4.56 5.45
N VAL A 228 -6.97 -5.36 6.47
CA VAL A 228 -6.73 -6.80 6.41
C VAL A 228 -7.88 -7.48 7.12
N LEU A 229 -8.60 -8.33 6.39
CA LEU A 229 -9.71 -9.14 6.90
C LEU A 229 -9.26 -10.60 6.93
N ASP A 230 -9.70 -11.33 7.94
CA ASP A 230 -9.29 -12.72 8.18
C ASP A 230 -10.53 -13.56 8.44
N GLY A 231 -10.71 -14.64 7.67
CA GLY A 231 -11.92 -15.48 7.77
C GLY A 231 -12.00 -16.25 9.08
N GLU A 232 -10.88 -16.38 9.81
CA GLU A 232 -10.84 -17.06 11.10
C GLU A 232 -11.31 -16.17 12.27
N ASP A 233 -11.28 -14.84 12.11
CA ASP A 233 -11.70 -13.90 13.16
C ASP A 233 -13.24 -13.86 13.32
N GLU A 234 -13.99 -14.12 12.25
CA GLU A 234 -15.46 -14.19 12.27
C GLU A 234 -15.95 -15.43 13.04
N ALA A 235 -15.25 -16.56 12.92
CA ALA A 235 -15.54 -17.78 13.65
C ALA A 235 -15.29 -17.65 15.17
N ALA A 236 -14.35 -16.80 15.58
CA ALA A 236 -14.03 -16.54 16.98
C ALA A 236 -15.03 -15.61 17.69
N LEU A 237 -15.73 -14.75 16.94
CA LEU A 237 -16.78 -13.86 17.45
C LEU A 237 -18.17 -14.53 17.51
N ALA A 238 -18.35 -15.64 16.78
CA ALA A 238 -19.60 -16.40 16.71
C ALA A 238 -19.67 -17.63 17.65
N GLY A 239 -18.61 -17.91 18.43
CA GLY A 239 -18.51 -19.01 19.40
C GLY A 239 -18.44 -18.54 20.86
#